data_AF-A0A9P1III1-F1
#
_entry.id   AF-A0A9P1III1-F1
#
_cell.length_a   1.000
_cell.length_b   1.000
_cell.length_c   1.000
_cell.angle_alpha   90.00
_cell.angle_beta   90.00
_cell.angle_gamma   90.00
#
_symmetry.space_group_name_H-M   'P 1'
#
loop_
_entity.id
_entity.type
_entity.pdbx_description
1 polymer ?
#
loop_
_entity_poly.entity_id
_entity_poly.type
_entity_poly.pdbx_seq_one_letter_code
_entity_poly.pdbx_strand_id
1 'polypeptide(L)'
;MIFLGILFPTLVLAERLNLTYWNCGSQTNPISITASETYSRLACAKPYYDFNLCCAIHDDCYNQKNGQQFCDTKFCDCLEDASRGNGLKCFVFEEAACYAVRNHGGKAYDLSNVGNSGGVIYKIKNNSKIAKEFAKLYENCVVQRLTFNTCAINFDNCMENTRNQKSCIHQLHTCLSETDLMRKIDGKCDKVVQNVREVLKKIENSV
;
A
#
# COMPACT_ATOMS: atom_id res chain seq x y z
N MET A 1 12.27 -34.11 40.73
CA MET A 1 11.28 -33.51 39.80
C MET A 1 11.65 -32.04 39.66
N ILE A 2 12.25 -31.65 38.53
CA ILE A 2 12.67 -30.27 38.25
C ILE A 2 11.61 -29.66 37.33
N PHE A 3 10.86 -28.69 37.84
CA PHE A 3 10.04 -27.80 37.02
C PHE A 3 10.96 -26.76 36.38
N LEU A 4 11.32 -26.94 35.11
CA LEU A 4 11.92 -25.90 34.29
C LEU A 4 10.80 -25.03 33.72
N GLY A 5 10.55 -23.91 34.38
CA GLY A 5 9.72 -22.84 33.86
C GLY A 5 10.39 -22.22 32.63
N ILE A 6 9.85 -22.50 31.45
CA ILE A 6 10.12 -21.71 30.25
C ILE A 6 9.13 -20.55 30.29
N LEU A 7 9.53 -19.46 30.94
CA LEU A 7 9.02 -18.14 30.63
C LEU A 7 9.45 -17.83 29.19
N PHE A 8 8.60 -18.21 28.23
CA PHE A 8 8.68 -17.61 26.90
C PHE A 8 8.56 -16.10 27.09
N PRO A 9 9.48 -15.28 26.56
CA PRO A 9 9.31 -13.85 26.57
C PRO A 9 8.16 -13.54 25.60
N THR A 10 6.93 -13.51 26.12
CA THR A 10 5.74 -12.99 25.43
C THR A 10 5.81 -11.48 25.20
N LEU A 11 6.96 -10.86 25.45
CA LEU A 11 7.17 -9.43 25.48
C LEU A 11 7.86 -8.83 24.24
N VAL A 12 7.87 -9.55 23.09
CA VAL A 12 8.45 -9.03 21.83
C VAL A 12 7.47 -9.06 20.64
N LEU A 13 6.24 -9.57 20.80
CA LEU A 13 5.26 -9.71 19.70
C LEU A 13 4.10 -8.70 19.71
N ALA A 14 4.23 -7.64 20.51
CA ALA A 14 3.22 -6.58 20.60
C ALA A 14 3.65 -5.28 19.90
N GLU A 15 4.35 -5.36 18.77
CA GLU A 15 4.14 -4.31 17.76
C GLU A 15 2.72 -4.48 17.25
N ARG A 16 1.87 -3.49 17.54
CA ARG A 16 0.44 -3.55 17.21
C ARG A 16 0.29 -3.79 15.71
N LEU A 17 -0.35 -4.90 15.36
CA LEU A 17 -0.94 -5.14 14.04
C LEU A 17 -1.82 -3.92 13.68
N ASN A 18 -1.29 -2.98 12.90
CA ASN A 18 -2.07 -1.85 12.42
C ASN A 18 -2.75 -2.23 11.11
N LEU A 19 -3.74 -3.13 11.22
CA LEU A 19 -4.51 -3.62 10.08
C LEU A 19 -5.38 -2.52 9.44
N THR A 20 -5.52 -1.35 10.07
CA THR A 20 -6.32 -0.24 9.55
C THR A 20 -5.85 0.24 8.18
N TYR A 21 -4.57 0.10 7.88
CA TYR A 21 -3.99 0.58 6.62
C TYR A 21 -3.35 -0.54 5.78
N TRP A 22 -3.61 -1.79 6.14
CA TRP A 22 -3.20 -2.93 5.35
C TRP A 22 -4.29 -3.28 4.33
N ASN A 23 -3.93 -3.30 3.05
CA ASN A 23 -4.86 -3.46 1.93
C ASN A 23 -4.84 -4.86 1.32
N CYS A 24 -3.80 -5.66 1.57
CA CYS A 24 -3.80 -7.03 1.03
C CYS A 24 -4.83 -7.91 1.74
N GLY A 25 -5.49 -8.76 0.96
CA GLY A 25 -6.56 -9.63 1.43
C GLY A 25 -7.89 -9.27 0.76
N SER A 26 -8.99 -9.77 1.32
CA SER A 26 -10.34 -9.55 0.79
C SER A 26 -11.26 -9.10 1.90
N GLN A 27 -12.00 -8.00 1.68
CA GLN A 27 -13.03 -7.56 2.61
C GLN A 27 -14.16 -8.59 2.78
N THR A 28 -14.35 -9.46 1.79
CA THR A 28 -15.31 -10.58 1.87
C THR A 28 -14.80 -11.76 2.70
N ASN A 29 -13.51 -11.75 3.04
CA ASN A 29 -12.86 -12.76 3.89
C ASN A 29 -11.85 -12.07 4.83
N PRO A 30 -12.29 -11.49 5.96
CA PRO A 30 -11.41 -10.74 6.87
C PRO A 30 -10.20 -11.52 7.39
N ILE A 31 -10.29 -12.85 7.46
CA ILE A 31 -9.16 -13.72 7.86
C ILE A 31 -7.99 -13.57 6.87
N SER A 32 -8.29 -13.39 5.57
CA SER A 32 -7.26 -13.19 4.55
C SER A 32 -6.46 -11.89 4.73
N ILE A 33 -7.06 -10.85 5.32
CA ILE A 33 -6.38 -9.58 5.62
C ILE A 33 -5.31 -9.82 6.68
N THR A 34 -5.70 -10.40 7.83
CA THR A 34 -4.76 -10.71 8.90
C THR A 34 -3.68 -11.71 8.47
N ALA A 35 -4.07 -12.73 7.71
CA ALA A 35 -3.13 -13.74 7.22
C ALA A 35 -2.11 -13.16 6.25
N SER A 36 -2.55 -12.33 5.29
CA SER A 36 -1.64 -11.70 4.32
C SER A 36 -0.69 -10.71 4.98
N GLU A 37 -1.17 -9.94 5.95
CA GLU A 37 -0.33 -9.01 6.72
C GLU A 37 0.74 -9.76 7.50
N THR A 38 0.32 -10.80 8.24
CA THR A 38 1.24 -11.54 9.12
C THR A 38 2.27 -12.28 8.29
N TYR A 39 1.85 -12.91 7.18
CA TYR A 39 2.78 -13.57 6.28
C TYR A 39 3.74 -12.58 5.66
N SER A 40 3.26 -11.44 5.14
CA SER A 40 4.12 -10.42 4.54
C SER A 40 5.15 -9.91 5.55
N ARG A 41 4.75 -9.64 6.80
CA ARG A 41 5.68 -9.15 7.82
C ARG A 41 6.76 -10.18 8.17
N LEU A 42 6.41 -11.47 8.23
CA LEU A 42 7.33 -12.53 8.68
C LEU A 42 8.19 -13.11 7.54
N ALA A 43 7.64 -13.22 6.34
CA ALA A 43 8.30 -13.84 5.19
C ALA A 43 8.88 -12.83 4.19
N CYS A 44 8.33 -11.62 4.17
CA CYS A 44 8.62 -10.54 3.22
C CYS A 44 8.91 -9.21 3.94
N ALA A 45 9.61 -9.24 5.08
CA ALA A 45 9.80 -8.05 5.90
C ALA A 45 10.37 -6.85 5.12
N LYS A 46 11.26 -7.11 4.15
CA LYS A 46 11.88 -6.06 3.32
C LYS A 46 10.89 -5.38 2.36
N PRO A 47 10.15 -6.09 1.49
CA PRO A 47 9.16 -5.46 0.60
C PRO A 47 7.77 -5.33 1.22
N TYR A 48 7.62 -5.43 2.55
CA TYR A 48 6.33 -5.39 3.24
C TYR A 48 5.45 -4.20 2.82
N TYR A 49 6.05 -3.01 2.77
CA TYR A 49 5.35 -1.78 2.39
C TYR A 49 5.04 -1.68 0.90
N ASP A 50 5.90 -2.25 0.05
CA ASP A 50 5.72 -2.27 -1.40
C ASP A 50 4.59 -3.24 -1.77
N PHE A 51 4.50 -4.39 -1.08
CA PHE A 51 3.37 -5.31 -1.23
C PHE A 51 2.04 -4.67 -0.86
N ASN A 52 2.02 -3.92 0.25
CA ASN A 52 0.82 -3.20 0.64
C ASN A 52 0.40 -2.16 -0.41
N LEU A 53 1.39 -1.51 -1.06
CA LEU A 53 1.15 -0.56 -2.14
C LEU A 53 0.55 -1.26 -3.36
N CYS A 54 1.10 -2.41 -3.77
CA CYS A 54 0.52 -3.21 -4.86
C CYS A 54 -0.95 -3.57 -4.61
N CYS A 55 -1.28 -3.97 -3.38
CA CYS A 55 -2.67 -4.27 -2.99
C CYS A 55 -3.57 -3.03 -3.01
N ALA A 56 -3.07 -1.88 -2.54
CA ALA A 56 -3.83 -0.63 -2.57
C ALA A 56 -4.16 -0.20 -4.02
N ILE A 57 -3.19 -0.31 -4.93
CA ILE A 57 -3.37 0.00 -6.35
C ILE A 57 -4.37 -0.97 -6.99
N HIS A 58 -4.29 -2.27 -6.65
CA HIS A 58 -5.22 -3.29 -7.12
C HIS A 58 -6.66 -3.02 -6.67
N ASP A 59 -6.86 -2.72 -5.39
CA ASP A 59 -8.17 -2.39 -4.83
C ASP A 59 -8.75 -1.12 -5.46
N ASP A 60 -7.94 -0.08 -5.67
CA ASP A 60 -8.38 1.14 -6.37
C ASP A 60 -8.73 0.85 -7.84
N CYS A 61 -8.00 -0.06 -8.51
CA CYS A 61 -8.29 -0.52 -9.87
C CYS A 61 -9.62 -1.29 -9.93
N TYR A 62 -9.85 -2.17 -8.95
CA TYR A 62 -11.11 -2.88 -8.75
C TYR A 62 -12.26 -1.91 -8.52
N ASN A 63 -12.10 -0.91 -7.64
CA ASN A 63 -13.13 0.08 -7.34
C ASN A 63 -13.52 0.92 -8.56
N GLN A 64 -12.58 1.15 -9.47
CA GLN A 64 -12.79 1.86 -10.73
C GLN A 64 -13.37 0.98 -11.85
N LYS A 65 -13.51 -0.33 -11.63
CA LYS A 65 -13.97 -1.31 -12.63
C LYS A 65 -13.16 -1.22 -13.93
N ASN A 66 -11.83 -1.30 -13.82
CA ASN A 66 -10.93 -1.23 -14.98
C ASN A 66 -10.77 -2.58 -15.70
N GLY A 67 -11.54 -3.60 -15.32
CA GLY A 67 -11.46 -4.97 -15.82
C GLY A 67 -10.65 -5.86 -14.89
N GLN A 68 -11.24 -6.96 -14.42
CA GLN A 68 -10.60 -7.86 -13.46
C GLN A 68 -9.24 -8.35 -13.96
N GLN A 69 -9.19 -8.92 -15.17
CA GLN A 69 -7.96 -9.45 -15.76
C GLN A 69 -6.85 -8.39 -15.88
N PHE A 70 -7.20 -7.16 -16.23
CA PHE A 70 -6.25 -6.05 -16.31
C PHE A 70 -5.68 -5.72 -14.93
N CYS A 71 -6.55 -5.52 -13.94
CA CYS A 71 -6.13 -5.23 -12.56
C CYS A 71 -5.28 -6.37 -11.99
N ASP A 72 -5.68 -7.63 -12.17
CA ASP A 72 -4.97 -8.81 -11.68
C ASP A 72 -3.60 -8.97 -12.35
N THR A 73 -3.50 -8.69 -13.65
CA THR A 73 -2.21 -8.75 -14.36
C THR A 73 -1.24 -7.73 -13.77
N LYS A 74 -1.69 -6.48 -13.63
CA LYS A 74 -0.84 -5.41 -13.11
C LYS A 74 -0.50 -5.57 -11.63
N PHE A 75 -1.41 -6.15 -10.85
CA PHE A 75 -1.13 -6.53 -9.47
C PHE A 75 -0.02 -7.57 -9.38
N CYS A 76 -0.06 -8.62 -10.21
CA CYS A 76 1.00 -9.62 -10.26
C CYS A 76 2.33 -9.00 -10.69
N ASP A 77 2.35 -8.16 -11.74
CA ASP A 77 3.56 -7.45 -12.19
C ASP A 77 4.18 -6.63 -11.03
N CYS A 78 3.34 -5.92 -10.27
CA CYS A 78 3.77 -5.12 -9.11
C CYS A 78 4.37 -5.99 -8.00
N LEU A 79 3.72 -7.12 -7.67
CA LEU A 79 4.23 -8.04 -6.66
C LEU A 79 5.56 -8.67 -7.08
N GLU A 80 5.71 -9.06 -8.35
CA GLU A 80 6.96 -9.59 -8.91
C GLU A 80 8.10 -8.55 -8.78
N ASP A 81 7.83 -7.30 -9.15
CA ASP A 81 8.81 -6.21 -9.04
C ASP A 81 9.21 -5.97 -7.57
N ALA A 82 8.24 -5.96 -6.65
CA ALA A 82 8.50 -5.78 -5.22
C ALA A 82 9.20 -7.00 -4.58
N SER A 83 8.94 -8.21 -5.07
CA SER A 83 9.55 -9.44 -4.55
C SER A 83 10.95 -9.68 -5.11
N ARG A 84 11.33 -9.01 -6.22
CA ARG A 84 12.60 -9.23 -6.91
C ARG A 84 13.82 -9.13 -5.97
N GLY A 85 14.61 -10.20 -5.93
CA GLY A 85 15.81 -10.29 -5.09
C GLY A 85 15.53 -10.58 -3.61
N ASN A 86 14.30 -10.94 -3.24
CA ASN A 86 13.95 -11.42 -1.90
C ASN A 86 14.00 -12.96 -1.80
N GLY A 87 13.85 -13.48 -0.59
CA GLY A 87 13.97 -14.91 -0.31
C GLY A 87 12.78 -15.75 -0.84
N LEU A 88 12.98 -17.06 -0.92
CA LEU A 88 12.00 -18.03 -1.45
C LEU A 88 10.60 -17.91 -0.82
N LYS A 89 10.52 -17.69 0.49
CA LYS A 89 9.22 -17.53 1.16
C LYS A 89 8.45 -16.33 0.64
N CYS A 90 9.15 -15.28 0.22
CA CYS A 90 8.52 -14.09 -0.30
C CYS A 90 7.99 -14.28 -1.72
N PHE A 91 8.78 -14.95 -2.56
CA PHE A 91 8.35 -15.41 -3.87
C PHE A 91 7.10 -16.32 -3.78
N VAL A 92 7.06 -17.23 -2.81
CA VAL A 92 5.87 -18.09 -2.59
C VAL A 92 4.62 -17.28 -2.22
N PHE A 93 4.76 -16.21 -1.43
CA PHE A 93 3.62 -15.34 -1.12
C PHE A 93 3.12 -14.59 -2.35
N GLU A 94 4.04 -14.02 -3.11
CA GLU A 94 3.76 -13.30 -4.35
C GLU A 94 2.96 -14.17 -5.33
N GLU A 95 3.46 -15.37 -5.63
CA GLU A 95 2.79 -16.36 -6.49
C GLU A 95 1.41 -16.75 -5.94
N ALA A 96 1.30 -16.99 -4.64
CA ALA A 96 0.04 -17.34 -4.01
C ALA A 96 -0.99 -16.20 -4.08
N ALA A 97 -0.57 -14.95 -3.86
CA ALA A 97 -1.42 -13.78 -3.98
C ALA A 97 -1.87 -13.55 -5.42
N CYS A 98 -0.96 -13.66 -6.39
CA CYS A 98 -1.27 -13.56 -7.82
C CYS A 98 -2.26 -14.64 -8.25
N TYR A 99 -2.02 -15.89 -7.85
CA TYR A 99 -2.93 -17.01 -8.12
C TYR A 99 -4.33 -16.76 -7.51
N ALA A 100 -4.38 -16.27 -6.27
CA ALA A 100 -5.63 -16.03 -5.58
C ALA A 100 -6.51 -15.00 -6.29
N VAL A 101 -5.96 -13.85 -6.73
CA VAL A 101 -6.78 -12.84 -7.41
C VAL A 101 -7.30 -13.33 -8.77
N ARG A 102 -6.46 -14.03 -9.54
CA ARG A 102 -6.84 -14.52 -10.88
C ARG A 102 -7.94 -15.59 -10.82
N ASN A 103 -7.90 -16.47 -9.82
CA ASN A 103 -8.82 -17.62 -9.74
C ASN A 103 -10.00 -17.40 -8.79
N HIS A 104 -9.87 -16.48 -7.81
CA HIS A 104 -10.87 -16.27 -6.77
C HIS A 104 -11.27 -14.79 -6.59
N GLY A 105 -10.66 -13.88 -7.34
CA GLY A 105 -10.90 -12.44 -7.23
C GLY A 105 -12.22 -11.94 -7.80
N GLY A 106 -12.93 -12.75 -8.62
CA GLY A 106 -14.13 -12.30 -9.33
C GLY A 106 -15.22 -11.71 -8.43
N LYS A 107 -15.54 -12.37 -7.31
CA LYS A 107 -16.51 -11.84 -6.34
C LYS A 107 -16.06 -10.53 -5.70
N ALA A 108 -14.79 -10.40 -5.37
CA ALA A 108 -14.23 -9.17 -4.81
C ALA A 108 -14.26 -8.04 -5.86
N TYR A 109 -13.92 -8.37 -7.11
CA TYR A 109 -14.03 -7.44 -8.24
C TYR A 109 -15.47 -7.01 -8.48
N ASP A 110 -16.47 -7.88 -8.35
CA ASP A 110 -17.87 -7.50 -8.59
C ASP A 110 -18.41 -6.59 -7.48
N LEU A 111 -18.04 -6.86 -6.23
CA LEU A 111 -18.49 -6.10 -5.05
C LEU A 111 -17.74 -4.78 -4.81
N SER A 112 -16.56 -4.61 -5.41
CA SER A 112 -15.79 -3.37 -5.32
C SER A 112 -16.58 -2.18 -5.89
N ASN A 113 -16.51 -1.03 -5.24
CA ASN A 113 -17.06 0.20 -5.79
C ASN A 113 -16.42 1.40 -5.08
N VAL A 114 -16.44 2.55 -5.75
CA VAL A 114 -15.90 3.82 -5.23
C VAL A 114 -16.50 4.22 -3.87
N GLY A 115 -17.76 3.85 -3.59
CA GLY A 115 -18.41 4.11 -2.31
C GLY A 115 -17.84 3.28 -1.15
N ASN A 116 -17.26 2.12 -1.46
CA ASN A 116 -16.58 1.23 -0.52
C ASN A 116 -15.09 1.57 -0.35
N SER A 117 -14.55 2.52 -1.13
CA SER A 117 -13.18 3.05 -0.98
C SER A 117 -13.00 3.94 0.27
N GLY A 118 -13.93 3.86 1.23
CA GLY A 118 -14.02 4.62 2.48
C GLY A 118 -12.96 4.23 3.53
N GLY A 119 -11.74 3.95 3.10
CA GLY A 119 -10.61 3.81 4.01
C GLY A 119 -10.40 5.09 4.82
N VAL A 120 -9.98 4.94 6.08
CA VAL A 120 -9.62 6.07 6.94
C VAL A 120 -8.53 6.88 6.23
N ILE A 121 -8.75 8.18 6.06
CA ILE A 121 -7.75 9.07 5.45
C ILE A 121 -6.51 9.13 6.36
N TYR A 122 -5.35 8.76 5.82
CA TYR A 122 -4.10 8.87 6.52
C TYR A 122 -3.56 10.30 6.47
N LYS A 123 -3.29 10.87 7.64
CA LYS A 123 -2.69 12.19 7.78
C LYS A 123 -1.20 12.08 8.05
N ILE A 124 -0.40 12.57 7.10
CA ILE A 124 1.07 12.66 7.22
C ILE A 124 1.43 13.45 8.48
N LYS A 125 2.36 12.89 9.26
CA LYS A 125 2.79 13.43 10.57
C LYS A 125 4.13 14.16 10.45
N ASN A 126 5.06 13.64 9.66
CA ASN A 126 6.45 14.12 9.67
C ASN A 126 6.69 15.39 8.83
N ASN A 127 5.71 15.85 8.04
CA ASN A 127 5.85 17.07 7.25
C ASN A 127 4.50 17.77 7.01
N SER A 128 4.28 18.91 7.67
CA SER A 128 3.01 19.66 7.60
C SER A 128 2.72 20.27 6.22
N LYS A 129 3.75 20.61 5.45
CA LYS A 129 3.60 21.14 4.08
C LYS A 129 3.13 20.04 3.13
N ILE A 130 3.76 18.87 3.19
CA ILE A 130 3.35 17.69 2.41
C ILE A 130 1.94 17.23 2.84
N ALA A 131 1.64 17.22 4.14
CA ALA A 131 0.31 16.87 4.64
C ALA A 131 -0.80 17.75 4.05
N LYS A 132 -0.57 19.06 3.88
CA LYS A 132 -1.52 19.98 3.23
C LYS A 132 -1.72 19.66 1.76
N GLU A 133 -0.68 19.23 1.06
CA GLU A 133 -0.80 18.82 -0.35
C GLU A 133 -1.57 17.50 -0.48
N PHE A 134 -1.35 16.54 0.42
CA PHE A 134 -2.10 15.27 0.44
C PHE A 134 -3.59 15.46 0.75
N ALA A 135 -3.96 16.42 1.59
CA ALA A 135 -5.36 16.76 1.81
C ALA A 135 -6.10 17.08 0.49
N LYS A 136 -5.44 17.80 -0.43
CA LYS A 136 -6.00 18.10 -1.75
C LYS A 136 -6.18 16.84 -2.60
N LEU A 137 -5.26 15.87 -2.52
CA LEU A 137 -5.44 14.59 -3.20
C LEU A 137 -6.70 13.88 -2.71
N TYR A 138 -6.87 13.74 -1.40
CA TYR A 138 -8.03 13.02 -0.85
C TYR A 138 -9.38 13.66 -1.17
N GLU A 139 -9.42 14.99 -1.29
CA GLU A 139 -10.62 15.74 -1.68
C GLU A 139 -10.97 15.58 -3.17
N ASN A 140 -9.97 15.47 -4.04
CA ASN A 140 -10.16 15.56 -5.49
C ASN A 140 -10.01 14.21 -6.21
N CYS A 141 -9.49 13.20 -5.54
CA CYS A 141 -9.17 11.89 -6.09
C CYS A 141 -9.75 10.76 -5.23
N VAL A 142 -11.08 10.71 -5.14
CA VAL A 142 -11.79 9.78 -4.24
C VAL A 142 -11.50 8.31 -4.56
N VAL A 143 -11.27 8.00 -5.83
CA VAL A 143 -11.08 6.63 -6.32
C VAL A 143 -9.66 6.08 -6.15
N GLN A 144 -8.69 6.91 -5.73
CA GLN A 144 -7.29 6.50 -5.50
C GLN A 144 -6.84 6.67 -4.04
N ARG A 145 -7.81 6.76 -3.11
CA ARG A 145 -7.51 7.07 -1.70
C ARG A 145 -6.66 6.00 -1.02
N LEU A 146 -6.86 4.73 -1.36
CA LEU A 146 -6.09 3.63 -0.75
C LEU A 146 -4.62 3.73 -1.14
N THR A 147 -4.37 3.98 -2.43
CA THR A 147 -3.02 4.18 -2.95
C THR A 147 -2.35 5.39 -2.29
N PHE A 148 -3.02 6.55 -2.22
CA PHE A 148 -2.44 7.73 -1.58
C PHE A 148 -2.21 7.57 -0.09
N ASN A 149 -3.12 6.90 0.62
CA ASN A 149 -2.91 6.53 2.02
C ASN A 149 -1.62 5.72 2.17
N THR A 150 -1.43 4.73 1.31
CA THR A 150 -0.24 3.86 1.37
C THR A 150 1.04 4.62 1.04
N CYS A 151 1.04 5.49 0.03
CA CYS A 151 2.16 6.38 -0.25
C CYS A 151 2.51 7.29 0.95
N ALA A 152 1.49 7.87 1.59
CA ALA A 152 1.66 8.73 2.76
C ALA A 152 2.25 7.99 3.97
N ILE A 153 1.82 6.76 4.19
CA ILE A 153 2.34 5.88 5.24
C ILE A 153 3.78 5.51 4.96
N ASN A 154 4.09 5.09 3.73
CA ASN A 154 5.45 4.73 3.34
C ASN A 154 6.41 5.92 3.50
N PHE A 155 5.95 7.14 3.21
CA PHE A 155 6.71 8.36 3.51
C PHE A 155 6.99 8.54 5.00
N ASP A 156 5.97 8.46 5.86
CA ASP A 156 6.17 8.62 7.31
C ASP A 156 7.09 7.52 7.88
N ASN A 157 6.93 6.27 7.43
CA ASN A 157 7.83 5.16 7.81
C ASN A 157 9.26 5.40 7.33
N CYS A 158 9.46 5.93 6.12
CA CYS A 158 10.79 6.29 5.63
C CYS A 158 11.43 7.38 6.49
N MET A 159 10.65 8.41 6.86
CA MET A 159 11.11 9.51 7.71
C MET A 159 11.50 9.03 9.11
N GLU A 160 10.73 8.09 9.68
CA GLU A 160 11.01 7.49 10.99
C GLU A 160 12.28 6.63 10.98
N ASN A 161 12.48 5.83 9.94
CA ASN A 161 13.59 4.86 9.86
C ASN A 161 14.91 5.47 9.39
N THR A 162 14.89 6.34 8.38
CA THR A 162 16.13 6.85 7.75
C THR A 162 16.47 8.28 8.14
N ARG A 163 15.45 9.08 8.46
CA ARG A 163 15.53 10.55 8.60
C ARG A 163 16.16 11.28 7.40
N ASN A 164 16.34 10.61 6.26
CA ASN A 164 16.84 11.22 5.03
C ASN A 164 15.66 11.82 4.26
N GLN A 165 15.38 13.09 4.56
CA GLN A 165 14.22 13.78 4.02
C GLN A 165 14.19 13.79 2.48
N LYS A 166 15.34 14.02 1.83
CA LYS A 166 15.44 14.02 0.37
C LYS A 166 15.05 12.68 -0.23
N SER A 167 15.62 11.59 0.29
CA SER A 167 15.31 10.22 -0.17
C SER A 167 13.83 9.87 0.05
N CYS A 168 13.26 10.22 1.20
CA CYS A 168 11.85 9.92 1.49
C CYS A 168 10.88 10.73 0.61
N ILE A 169 11.19 12.00 0.32
CA ILE A 169 10.39 12.79 -0.63
C ILE A 169 10.50 12.22 -2.03
N HIS A 170 11.69 11.78 -2.44
CA HIS A 170 11.89 11.13 -3.74
C HIS A 170 11.03 9.87 -3.86
N GLN A 171 11.05 8.98 -2.86
CA GLN A 171 10.20 7.78 -2.82
C GLN A 171 8.71 8.12 -2.85
N LEU A 172 8.28 9.15 -2.10
CA LEU A 172 6.90 9.62 -2.13
C LEU A 172 6.49 10.11 -3.52
N HIS A 173 7.37 10.86 -4.20
CA HIS A 173 7.13 11.32 -5.56
C HIS A 173 7.02 10.14 -6.54
N THR A 174 7.88 9.12 -6.43
CA THR A 174 7.82 7.90 -7.23
C THR A 174 6.51 7.14 -7.00
N CYS A 175 6.11 6.95 -5.75
CA CYS A 175 4.83 6.30 -5.39
C CYS A 175 3.64 7.01 -6.05
N LEU A 176 3.61 8.34 -6.04
CA LEU A 176 2.56 9.10 -6.71
C LEU A 176 2.56 8.94 -8.24
N SER A 177 3.72 8.68 -8.85
CA SER A 177 3.82 8.47 -10.30
C SER A 177 3.32 7.10 -10.76
N GLU A 178 3.48 6.07 -9.92
CA GLU A 178 3.02 4.71 -10.22
C GLU A 178 1.48 4.62 -10.24
N THR A 179 0.81 5.56 -9.57
CA THR A 179 -0.66 5.67 -9.59
C THR A 179 -1.22 5.94 -10.99
N ASP A 180 -0.42 6.52 -11.90
CA ASP A 180 -0.83 6.83 -13.26
C ASP A 180 -1.03 5.57 -14.13
N LEU A 181 -0.47 4.42 -13.75
CA LEU A 181 -0.44 3.21 -14.59
C LEU A 181 -1.74 2.39 -14.57
N MET A 182 -2.60 2.57 -13.56
CA MET A 182 -3.75 1.68 -13.32
C MET A 182 -5.08 2.39 -13.07
N ARG A 183 -5.11 3.73 -13.19
CA ARG A 183 -6.31 4.53 -12.96
C ARG A 183 -6.98 4.98 -14.26
N LYS A 184 -8.29 5.19 -14.21
CA LYS A 184 -9.00 5.93 -15.27
C LYS A 184 -8.55 7.39 -15.23
N ILE A 185 -8.33 7.94 -16.41
CA ILE A 185 -8.01 9.36 -16.61
C ILE A 185 -9.14 10.19 -16.00
N ASP A 186 -8.79 11.09 -15.09
CA ASP A 186 -9.70 12.04 -14.46
C ASP A 186 -9.02 13.40 -14.49
N GLY A 187 -9.42 14.27 -15.41
CA GLY A 187 -8.71 15.53 -15.63
C GLY A 187 -8.61 16.43 -14.39
N LYS A 188 -9.51 16.27 -13.40
CA LYS A 188 -9.44 17.00 -12.13
C LYS A 188 -8.41 16.35 -11.21
N CYS A 189 -8.49 15.05 -10.98
CA CYS A 189 -7.53 14.34 -10.14
C CYS A 189 -6.12 14.37 -10.74
N ASP A 190 -5.97 14.11 -12.04
CA ASP A 190 -4.70 14.16 -12.78
C ASP A 190 -3.97 15.47 -12.51
N LYS A 191 -4.69 16.59 -12.65
CA LYS A 191 -4.14 17.92 -12.43
C LYS A 191 -3.67 18.12 -11.00
N VAL A 192 -4.42 17.62 -10.01
CA VAL A 192 -4.02 17.71 -8.60
C VAL A 192 -2.78 16.83 -8.34
N VAL A 193 -2.73 15.60 -8.84
CA VAL A 193 -1.56 14.72 -8.73
C VAL A 193 -0.32 15.39 -9.30
N GLN A 194 -0.41 15.97 -10.50
CA GLN A 194 0.72 16.69 -11.11
C GLN A 194 1.16 17.90 -10.27
N ASN A 195 0.22 18.73 -9.82
CA ASN A 195 0.54 19.88 -8.97
C ASN A 195 1.25 19.44 -7.67
N VAL A 196 0.77 18.38 -7.02
CA VAL A 196 1.40 17.86 -5.80
C VAL A 196 2.80 17.34 -6.09
N ARG A 197 2.99 16.59 -7.19
CA ARG A 197 4.31 16.11 -7.62
C ARG A 197 5.31 17.25 -7.86
N GLU A 198 4.88 18.34 -8.49
CA GLU A 198 5.72 19.53 -8.67
C GLU A 198 6.10 20.18 -7.34
N VAL A 199 5.16 20.26 -6.39
CA VAL A 199 5.45 20.78 -5.04
C VAL A 199 6.44 19.87 -4.32
N LEU A 200 6.29 18.55 -4.41
CA LEU A 200 7.23 17.59 -3.81
C LEU A 200 8.64 17.78 -4.37
N LYS A 201 8.80 17.87 -5.69
CA LYS A 201 10.11 18.14 -6.32
C LYS A 201 10.74 19.43 -5.81
N LYS A 202 9.96 20.50 -5.63
CA LYS A 202 10.45 21.76 -5.06
C LYS A 202 10.90 21.61 -3.61
N ILE A 203 10.19 20.82 -2.80
CA ILE A 203 10.58 20.54 -1.42
C ILE A 203 11.86 19.67 -1.40
N GLU A 204 11.93 18.63 -2.22
CA GLU A 204 13.09 17.74 -2.36
C GLU A 204 14.38 18.51 -2.68
N ASN A 205 14.30 19.51 -3.56
CA ASN A 205 15.43 20.35 -3.95
C ASN A 205 15.83 21.38 -2.88
N SER A 206 15.02 21.56 -1.83
CA SER A 206 15.24 22.56 -0.78
C SER A 206 15.81 22.00 0.52
N VAL A 207 16.06 20.69 0.57
CA VAL A 207 16.46 19.95 1.78
C VAL A 207 17.75 19.16 1.58
#